data_AF-A0A0N0D1Z4-F1
#
_entry.id   AF-A0A0N0D1Z4-F1
#
_cell.length_a   1.000
_cell.length_b   1.000
_cell.length_c   1.000
_cell.angle_alpha   90.00
_cell.angle_beta   90.00
_cell.angle_gamma   90.00
#
_symmetry.space_group_name_H-M   'P 1'
#
loop_
_entity.id
_entity.type
_entity.pdbx_description
1 polymer ?
#
loop_
_entity_poly.entity_id
_entity_poly.type
_entity_poly.pdbx_seq_one_letter_code
_entity_poly.pdbx_strand_id
1 'polypeptide(L)'
;MKDKKKSPLGYMMENREKIIETVEKSQSFHEAWEILIKKLPEMEEITKFNTFRGYMKTLRIVDKKLKEQEKLKEKLEKYEKANVQLVQEKESMLLELKKLDSENKLLKKDRIERATEIKKIKEERPIKNEIPRQIEGWGVQLKGPYYRLFKKINGKVKWLHIGKKWDNDLALNKIQKLYSQTN
;
A
#
# COMPACT_ATOMS: atom_id res chain seq x y z
N MET A 1 -20.71 -4.09 61.49
CA MET A 1 -19.34 -3.84 61.00
C MET A 1 -18.94 -2.45 61.48
N LYS A 2 -17.87 -2.30 62.27
CA LYS A 2 -17.42 -0.96 62.71
C LYS A 2 -16.97 -0.18 61.48
N ASP A 3 -17.62 0.94 61.17
CA ASP A 3 -17.14 1.89 60.18
C ASP A 3 -15.68 2.24 60.51
N LYS A 4 -14.77 1.87 59.61
CA LYS A 4 -13.39 2.33 59.69
C LYS A 4 -13.43 3.84 59.54
N LYS A 5 -13.33 4.57 60.66
CA LYS A 5 -13.13 6.03 60.65
C LYS A 5 -12.03 6.33 59.63
N LYS A 6 -12.41 7.00 58.53
CA LYS A 6 -11.47 7.38 57.47
C LYS A 6 -10.40 8.27 58.08
N SER A 7 -9.14 7.98 57.78
CA SER A 7 -8.06 8.85 58.22
C SER A 7 -8.20 10.21 57.52
N PRO A 8 -7.73 11.31 58.14
CA PRO A 8 -7.75 12.64 57.53
C PRO A 8 -7.18 12.64 56.11
N LEU A 9 -6.02 12.00 55.93
CA LEU A 9 -5.41 11.87 54.61
C LEU A 9 -6.25 11.02 53.65
N GLY A 10 -6.83 9.91 54.11
CA GLY A 10 -7.68 9.05 53.28
C GLY A 10 -8.91 9.79 52.75
N TYR A 11 -9.59 10.54 53.61
CA TYR A 11 -10.73 11.37 53.21
C TYR A 11 -10.31 12.46 52.21
N MET A 12 -9.18 13.13 52.45
CA MET A 12 -8.67 14.15 51.54
C MET A 12 -8.22 13.56 50.19
N MET A 13 -7.74 12.32 50.16
CA MET A 13 -7.34 11.63 48.93
C MET A 13 -8.54 11.28 48.04
N GLU A 14 -9.65 10.84 48.64
CA GLU A 14 -10.91 10.58 47.94
C GLU A 14 -11.50 11.86 47.33
N ASN A 15 -11.36 12.98 48.04
CA ASN A 15 -11.86 14.29 47.62
C ASN A 15 -10.76 15.17 46.98
N ARG A 16 -9.62 14.59 46.57
CA ARG A 16 -8.41 15.35 46.20
C ARG A 16 -8.64 16.37 45.10
N GLU A 17 -9.44 16.04 44.10
CA GLU A 17 -9.66 16.88 42.92
C GLU A 17 -10.37 18.17 43.32
N LYS A 18 -11.47 18.04 44.07
CA LYS A 18 -12.23 19.17 44.62
C LYS A 18 -11.39 20.02 45.58
N ILE A 19 -10.56 19.36 46.40
CA ILE A 19 -9.67 20.02 47.36
C ILE A 19 -8.60 20.84 46.64
N ILE A 20 -7.89 20.23 45.69
CA ILE A 20 -6.82 20.88 44.93
C ILE A 20 -7.40 22.02 44.09
N GLU A 21 -8.52 21.80 43.39
CA GLU A 21 -9.19 22.82 42.60
C GLU A 21 -9.61 24.03 43.45
N THR A 22 -10.16 23.78 44.65
CA THR A 22 -10.56 24.87 45.55
C THR A 22 -9.33 25.63 46.04
N VAL A 23 -8.25 24.94 46.40
CA VAL A 23 -7.00 25.59 46.82
C VAL A 23 -6.35 26.40 45.70
N GLU A 24 -6.41 25.93 44.45
CA GLU A 24 -5.86 26.64 43.29
C GLU A 24 -6.66 27.90 42.93
N LYS A 25 -7.96 27.93 43.25
CA LYS A 25 -8.85 29.08 43.01
C LYS A 25 -8.85 30.10 44.14
N SER A 26 -8.39 29.72 45.34
CA SER A 26 -8.32 30.61 46.51
C SER A 26 -7.01 31.37 46.57
N GLN A 27 -7.02 32.55 47.21
CA GLN A 27 -5.83 33.37 47.42
C GLN A 27 -4.95 32.83 48.55
N SER A 28 -5.54 32.10 49.51
CA SER A 28 -4.82 31.53 50.64
C SER A 28 -5.36 30.16 51.04
N PHE A 29 -4.55 29.38 51.78
CA PHE A 29 -5.00 28.11 52.34
C PHE A 29 -6.15 28.27 53.35
N HIS A 30 -6.20 29.40 54.07
CA HIS A 30 -7.25 29.64 55.05
C HIS A 30 -8.59 29.88 54.36
N GLU A 31 -8.60 30.73 53.33
CA GLU A 31 -9.78 30.92 52.48
C GLU A 31 -10.22 29.61 51.81
N ALA A 32 -9.28 28.83 51.28
CA ALA A 32 -9.58 27.53 50.70
C ALA A 32 -10.23 26.57 51.72
N TRP A 33 -9.75 26.57 52.96
CA TRP A 33 -10.29 25.76 54.05
C TRP A 33 -11.72 26.15 54.41
N GLU A 34 -12.00 27.45 54.55
CA GLU A 34 -13.36 27.96 54.81
C GLU A 34 -14.34 27.57 53.69
N ILE A 35 -13.91 27.65 52.44
CA ILE A 35 -14.72 27.22 51.29
C ILE A 35 -14.90 25.70 51.31
N LEU A 36 -13.86 24.94 51.66
CA LEU A 36 -13.91 23.48 51.69
C LEU A 36 -14.80 22.94 52.79
N ILE A 37 -14.79 23.50 53.99
CA ILE A 37 -15.72 23.08 55.06
C ILE A 37 -17.17 23.29 54.62
N LYS A 38 -17.47 24.41 53.94
CA LYS A 38 -18.83 24.67 53.42
C LYS A 38 -19.25 23.66 52.35
N LYS A 39 -18.31 23.23 51.50
CA LYS A 39 -18.57 22.27 50.41
C LYS A 39 -18.51 20.80 50.84
N LEU A 40 -17.71 20.50 51.87
CA LEU A 40 -17.40 19.18 52.39
C LEU A 40 -17.44 19.26 53.93
N PRO A 41 -18.63 19.39 54.54
CA PRO A 41 -18.76 19.61 55.99
C PRO A 41 -18.13 18.50 56.84
N GLU A 42 -18.17 17.24 56.37
CA GLU A 42 -17.48 16.11 57.01
C GLU A 42 -15.96 16.32 57.16
N MET A 43 -15.37 17.22 56.36
CA MET A 43 -13.94 17.54 56.43
C MET A 43 -13.56 18.22 57.74
N GLU A 44 -14.44 19.03 58.32
CA GLU A 44 -14.21 19.69 59.61
C GLU A 44 -14.23 18.68 60.77
N GLU A 45 -15.09 17.68 60.68
CA GLU A 45 -15.19 16.61 61.68
C GLU A 45 -13.97 15.67 61.66
N ILE A 46 -13.41 15.46 60.47
CA ILE A 46 -12.33 14.49 60.25
C ILE A 46 -10.95 15.15 60.34
N THR A 47 -10.80 16.41 59.93
CA THR A 47 -9.50 17.07 59.74
C THR A 47 -9.49 18.49 60.35
N LYS A 48 -8.35 18.91 60.90
CA LYS A 48 -8.13 20.30 61.33
C LYS A 48 -7.32 21.08 60.28
N PHE A 49 -7.46 22.41 60.25
CA PHE A 49 -6.75 23.28 59.31
C PHE A 49 -5.24 23.00 59.19
N ASN A 50 -4.53 22.83 60.32
CA ASN A 50 -3.09 22.56 60.30
C ASN A 50 -2.75 21.21 59.66
N THR A 51 -3.58 20.20 59.90
CA THR A 51 -3.45 18.87 59.29
C THR A 51 -3.74 18.94 57.80
N PHE A 52 -4.79 19.66 57.40
CA PHE A 52 -5.11 19.95 56.00
C PHE A 52 -3.91 20.58 55.29
N ARG A 53 -3.39 21.69 55.85
CA ARG A 53 -2.24 22.42 55.32
C ARG A 53 -1.01 21.52 55.20
N GLY A 54 -0.76 20.66 56.20
CA GLY A 54 0.34 19.69 56.19
C GLY A 54 0.23 18.66 55.06
N TYR A 55 -0.97 18.17 54.79
CA TYR A 55 -1.20 17.17 53.74
C TYR A 55 -1.28 17.73 52.31
N MET A 56 -1.45 19.04 52.14
CA MET A 56 -1.56 19.64 50.81
C MET A 56 -0.36 19.36 49.89
N LYS A 57 0.87 19.31 50.44
CA LYS A 57 2.06 18.95 49.66
C LYS A 57 1.96 17.52 49.13
N THR A 58 1.55 16.58 49.98
CA THR A 58 1.37 15.17 49.62
C THR A 58 0.27 15.02 48.58
N LEU A 59 -0.87 15.68 48.78
CA LEU A 59 -1.99 15.63 47.82
C LEU A 59 -1.59 16.12 46.44
N ARG A 60 -0.87 17.24 46.35
CA ARG A 60 -0.39 17.76 45.06
C ARG A 60 0.53 16.76 44.35
N ILE A 61 1.42 16.10 45.09
CA ILE A 61 2.30 15.07 44.52
C ILE A 61 1.49 13.88 44.00
N VAL A 62 0.53 13.40 44.80
CA VAL A 62 -0.28 12.24 44.42
C VAL A 62 -1.19 12.56 43.25
N ASP A 63 -1.85 13.72 43.24
CA ASP A 63 -2.70 14.16 42.14
C ASP A 63 -1.94 14.26 40.83
N LYS A 64 -0.73 14.85 40.86
CA LYS A 64 0.14 14.89 39.69
C LYS A 64 0.45 13.49 39.17
N LYS A 65 0.84 12.57 40.06
CA LYS A 65 1.15 11.18 39.67
C LYS A 65 -0.06 10.43 39.12
N LEU A 66 -1.25 10.64 39.69
CA LEU A 66 -2.48 10.02 39.20
C LEU A 66 -2.88 10.55 37.82
N LYS A 67 -2.80 11.86 37.59
CA LYS A 67 -3.02 12.46 36.26
C LYS A 67 -2.01 11.97 35.23
N GLU A 68 -0.74 11.81 35.61
CA GLU A 68 0.27 11.21 34.73
C GLU A 68 -0.06 9.73 34.42
N GLN A 69 -0.51 8.97 35.42
CA GLN A 69 -0.91 7.58 35.25
C GLN A 69 -2.13 7.43 34.33
N GLU A 70 -3.13 8.30 34.45
CA GLU A 70 -4.29 8.34 33.56
C GLU A 70 -3.88 8.61 32.11
N LYS A 71 -3.02 9.62 31.88
CA LYS A 71 -2.47 9.90 30.54
C LYS A 71 -1.69 8.72 29.96
N LEU A 72 -0.96 7.99 30.80
CA LEU A 72 -0.24 6.79 30.37
C LEU A 72 -1.19 5.66 30.01
N LYS A 73 -2.27 5.45 30.77
CA LYS A 73 -3.31 4.46 30.44
C LYS A 73 -3.99 4.78 29.11
N GLU A 74 -4.36 6.04 28.87
CA GLU A 74 -4.94 6.45 27.58
C GLU A 74 -4.00 6.20 26.40
N LYS A 75 -2.69 6.47 26.58
CA LYS A 75 -1.69 6.17 25.55
C LYS A 75 -1.54 4.66 25.33
N LEU A 76 -1.50 3.87 26.40
CA LEU A 76 -1.43 2.42 26.32
C LEU A 76 -2.60 1.86 25.51
N GLU A 77 -3.83 2.28 25.83
CA GLU A 77 -5.04 1.83 25.14
C GLU A 77 -5.01 2.21 23.64
N LYS A 78 -4.50 3.40 23.30
CA LYS A 78 -4.30 3.81 21.90
C LYS A 78 -3.29 2.92 21.18
N TYR A 79 -2.17 2.59 21.82
CA TYR A 79 -1.16 1.71 21.24
C TYR A 79 -1.65 0.28 21.08
N GLU A 80 -2.41 -0.24 22.05
CA GLU A 80 -3.02 -1.57 21.96
C GLU A 80 -3.99 -1.66 20.77
N LYS A 81 -4.87 -0.66 20.61
CA LYS A 81 -5.79 -0.59 19.46
C LYS A 81 -5.04 -0.53 18.13
N ALA A 82 -4.02 0.31 18.02
CA ALA A 82 -3.19 0.42 16.81
C ALA A 82 -2.44 -0.88 16.51
N ASN A 83 -1.92 -1.57 17.53
CA ASN A 83 -1.20 -2.82 17.36
C ASN A 83 -2.12 -3.95 16.87
N VAL A 84 -3.36 -4.02 17.36
CA VAL A 84 -4.36 -4.97 16.86
C VAL A 84 -4.64 -4.73 15.37
N GLN A 85 -4.81 -3.47 14.95
CA GLN A 85 -5.02 -3.13 13.54
C GLN A 85 -3.82 -3.53 12.66
N LEU A 86 -2.60 -3.22 13.10
CA LEU A 86 -1.38 -3.58 12.38
C LEU A 86 -1.20 -5.10 12.24
N VAL A 87 -1.56 -5.87 13.28
CA VAL A 87 -1.52 -7.33 13.21
C VAL A 87 -2.52 -7.85 12.18
N GLN A 88 -3.74 -7.33 12.15
CA GLN A 88 -4.76 -7.72 11.17
C GLN A 88 -4.35 -7.36 9.73
N GLU A 89 -3.78 -6.17 9.51
CA GLU A 89 -3.26 -5.75 8.21
C GLU A 89 -2.09 -6.62 7.75
N LYS A 90 -1.17 -6.97 8.67
CA LYS A 90 -0.06 -7.87 8.35
C LYS A 90 -0.58 -9.25 7.92
N GLU A 91 -1.58 -9.79 8.61
CA GLU A 91 -2.18 -11.08 8.27
C GLU A 91 -2.88 -11.06 6.91
N SER A 92 -3.61 -9.99 6.59
CA SER A 92 -4.27 -9.85 5.28
C SER A 92 -3.26 -9.73 4.14
N MET A 93 -2.19 -8.94 4.31
CA MET A 93 -1.11 -8.83 3.33
C MET A 93 -0.38 -10.16 3.11
N LEU A 94 -0.16 -10.95 4.17
CA LEU A 94 0.45 -12.27 4.05
C LEU A 94 -0.43 -13.25 3.25
N LEU A 95 -1.75 -13.17 3.40
CA LEU A 95 -2.69 -13.96 2.60
C LEU A 95 -2.67 -13.55 1.13
N GLU A 96 -2.63 -12.25 0.85
CA GLU A 96 -2.55 -11.72 -0.51
C GLU A 96 -1.23 -12.10 -1.20
N LEU A 97 -0.10 -11.99 -0.50
CA LEU A 97 1.20 -12.44 -0.99
C LEU A 97 1.19 -13.93 -1.38
N LYS A 98 0.57 -14.78 -0.56
CA LYS A 98 0.44 -16.21 -0.88
C LYS A 98 -0.38 -16.45 -2.15
N LYS A 99 -1.48 -15.70 -2.33
CA LYS A 99 -2.31 -15.78 -3.55
C LYS A 99 -1.50 -15.36 -4.78
N LEU A 100 -0.87 -14.19 -4.73
CA LEU A 100 -0.05 -13.67 -5.83
C LEU A 100 1.14 -14.58 -6.17
N ASP A 101 1.77 -15.21 -5.18
CA ASP A 101 2.84 -16.20 -5.44
C ASP A 101 2.29 -17.44 -6.17
N SER A 102 1.09 -17.92 -5.79
CA SER A 102 0.44 -19.04 -6.47
C SER A 102 0.08 -18.70 -7.92
N GLU A 103 -0.49 -17.52 -8.17
CA GLU A 103 -0.83 -17.04 -9.51
C GLU A 103 0.43 -16.88 -10.38
N ASN A 104 1.49 -16.29 -9.82
CA ASN A 104 2.77 -16.16 -10.54
C ASN A 104 3.37 -17.51 -10.92
N LYS A 105 3.24 -18.53 -10.07
CA LYS A 105 3.68 -19.90 -10.40
C LYS A 105 2.88 -20.49 -11.56
N LEU A 106 1.56 -20.29 -11.58
CA LEU A 106 0.70 -20.74 -12.68
C LEU A 106 1.04 -20.03 -13.98
N LEU A 107 1.19 -18.71 -13.96
CA LEU A 107 1.57 -17.91 -15.13
C LEU A 107 2.95 -18.30 -15.68
N LYS A 108 3.91 -18.62 -14.81
CA LYS A 108 5.22 -19.13 -15.23
C LYS A 108 5.11 -20.47 -15.95
N LYS A 109 4.27 -21.39 -15.45
CA LYS A 109 4.02 -22.68 -16.11
C LYS A 109 3.38 -22.49 -17.49
N ASP A 110 2.31 -21.70 -17.58
CA ASP A 110 1.62 -21.40 -18.85
C ASP A 110 2.58 -20.75 -19.87
N ARG A 111 3.43 -19.82 -19.42
CA ARG A 111 4.46 -19.22 -20.29
C ARG A 111 5.46 -20.25 -20.82
N ILE A 112 5.89 -21.20 -19.99
CA ILE A 112 6.80 -22.27 -20.42
C ILE A 112 6.10 -23.17 -21.43
N GLU A 113 4.87 -23.60 -21.16
CA GLU A 113 4.08 -24.45 -22.05
C GLU A 113 3.89 -23.80 -23.43
N ARG A 114 3.44 -22.54 -23.48
CA ARG A 114 3.30 -21.79 -24.74
C ARG A 114 4.63 -21.63 -25.47
N ALA A 115 5.72 -21.38 -24.74
CA ALA A 115 7.04 -21.28 -25.36
C ALA A 115 7.48 -22.61 -25.99
N THR A 116 7.17 -23.74 -25.36
CA THR A 116 7.44 -25.06 -25.94
C THR A 116 6.56 -25.36 -27.16
N GLU A 117 5.28 -24.97 -27.13
CA GLU A 117 4.37 -25.14 -28.26
C GLU A 117 4.81 -24.29 -29.47
N ILE A 118 5.20 -23.04 -29.24
CA ILE A 118 5.77 -22.18 -30.29
C ILE A 118 7.03 -22.79 -30.91
N LYS A 119 7.89 -23.42 -30.10
CA LYS A 119 9.08 -24.12 -30.62
C LYS A 119 8.68 -25.29 -31.51
N LYS A 120 7.75 -26.15 -31.07
CA LYS A 120 7.24 -27.27 -31.88
C LYS A 120 6.64 -26.81 -33.20
N ILE A 121 5.81 -25.77 -33.18
CA ILE A 121 5.22 -25.20 -34.41
C ILE A 121 6.30 -24.71 -35.38
N LYS A 122 7.37 -24.08 -34.87
CA LYS A 122 8.50 -23.65 -35.70
C LYS A 122 9.31 -24.81 -36.26
N GLU A 123 9.42 -25.91 -35.53
CA GLU A 123 10.10 -27.13 -35.98
C GLU A 123 9.25 -27.91 -37.02
N GLU A 124 7.93 -27.98 -36.84
CA GLU A 124 6.98 -28.63 -37.76
C GLU A 124 6.74 -27.82 -39.04
N ARG A 125 6.83 -26.50 -38.96
CA ARG A 125 6.74 -25.58 -40.09
C ARG A 125 8.00 -24.71 -40.13
N PRO A 126 9.15 -25.26 -40.55
CA PRO A 126 10.31 -24.42 -40.77
C PRO A 126 9.89 -23.41 -41.85
N ILE A 127 9.86 -22.12 -41.49
CA ILE A 127 9.70 -21.05 -42.46
C ILE A 127 10.96 -21.13 -43.34
N LYS A 128 10.88 -21.91 -44.40
CA LYS A 128 11.85 -21.92 -45.46
C LYS A 128 11.80 -20.52 -46.06
N ASN A 129 12.77 -19.68 -45.69
CA ASN A 129 13.11 -18.46 -46.42
C ASN A 129 13.70 -18.82 -47.79
N GLU A 130 13.09 -19.76 -48.51
CA GLU A 130 13.42 -20.09 -49.88
C GLU A 130 12.75 -19.02 -50.73
N ILE A 131 13.55 -18.03 -51.10
CA ILE A 131 13.15 -17.00 -52.05
C ILE A 131 12.79 -17.73 -53.35
N PRO A 132 11.55 -17.63 -53.84
CA PRO A 132 11.12 -18.39 -54.98
C PRO A 132 11.89 -17.93 -56.21
N ARG A 133 12.25 -18.85 -57.10
CA ARG A 133 12.92 -18.50 -58.37
C ARG A 133 11.99 -17.72 -59.31
N GLN A 134 10.68 -17.90 -59.15
CA GLN A 134 9.65 -17.23 -59.95
C GLN A 134 8.39 -16.97 -59.10
N ILE A 135 7.65 -15.91 -59.42
CA ILE A 135 6.34 -15.59 -58.83
C ILE A 135 5.41 -15.02 -59.92
N GLU A 136 4.20 -15.56 -60.09
CA GLU A 136 3.24 -15.12 -61.13
C GLU A 136 3.83 -15.02 -62.56
N GLY A 137 4.73 -15.96 -62.88
CA GLY A 137 5.46 -15.99 -64.16
C GLY A 137 6.51 -14.86 -64.33
N TRP A 138 6.83 -14.12 -63.27
CA TRP A 138 8.00 -13.24 -63.20
C TRP A 138 9.18 -13.99 -62.62
N GLY A 139 10.37 -13.84 -63.20
CA GLY A 139 11.61 -14.33 -62.62
C GLY A 139 12.06 -13.47 -61.45
N VAL A 140 12.56 -14.09 -60.39
CA VAL A 140 13.14 -13.40 -59.23
C VAL A 140 14.65 -13.40 -59.37
N GLN A 141 15.27 -12.23 -59.24
CA GLN A 141 16.72 -12.08 -59.31
C GLN A 141 17.21 -11.17 -58.19
N LEU A 142 18.30 -11.58 -57.52
CA LEU A 142 19.09 -10.69 -56.68
C LEU A 142 20.12 -9.97 -57.55
N LYS A 143 20.05 -8.64 -57.62
CA LYS A 143 21.03 -7.81 -58.34
C LYS A 143 21.62 -6.76 -57.40
N GLY A 144 22.87 -6.97 -56.99
CA GLY A 144 23.47 -6.24 -55.88
C GLY A 144 22.76 -6.57 -54.56
N PRO A 145 22.46 -5.59 -53.69
CA PRO A 145 21.78 -5.85 -52.42
C PRO A 145 20.24 -5.85 -52.53
N TYR A 146 19.68 -5.92 -53.74
CA TYR A 146 18.23 -5.75 -53.97
C TYR A 146 17.62 -6.86 -54.80
N TYR A 147 16.48 -7.36 -54.35
CA TYR A 147 15.61 -8.25 -55.11
C TYR A 147 14.83 -7.47 -56.16
N ARG A 148 14.74 -8.05 -57.35
CA ARG A 148 13.98 -7.53 -58.48
C ARG A 148 13.23 -8.65 -59.18
N LEU A 149 12.07 -8.32 -59.73
CA LEU A 149 11.34 -9.18 -60.64
C LEU A 149 11.65 -8.79 -62.08
N PHE A 150 11.65 -9.78 -62.98
CA PHE A 150 11.72 -9.53 -64.42
C PHE A 150 10.76 -10.42 -65.21
N LYS A 151 10.17 -9.85 -66.26
CA LYS A 151 9.31 -10.56 -67.21
C LYS A 151 9.36 -9.89 -68.57
N LYS A 152 9.30 -10.67 -69.65
CA LYS A 152 9.20 -10.14 -71.01
C LYS A 152 7.73 -9.91 -71.33
N ILE A 153 7.36 -8.67 -71.64
CA ILE A 153 5.99 -8.24 -71.98
C ILE A 153 6.07 -7.46 -73.29
N ASN A 154 5.28 -7.86 -74.30
CA ASN A 154 5.27 -7.24 -75.64
C ASN A 154 6.67 -7.08 -76.25
N GLY A 155 7.48 -8.15 -76.18
CA GLY A 155 8.84 -8.16 -76.72
C GLY A 155 9.91 -7.43 -75.90
N LYS A 156 9.53 -6.65 -74.87
CA LYS A 156 10.45 -5.86 -74.03
C LYS A 156 10.54 -6.44 -72.61
N VAL A 157 11.72 -6.43 -72.00
CA VAL A 157 11.91 -6.88 -70.61
C VAL A 157 11.50 -5.75 -69.66
N LYS A 158 10.57 -6.05 -68.74
CA LYS A 158 10.16 -5.17 -67.65
C LYS A 158 10.82 -5.63 -66.36
N TRP A 159 11.19 -4.67 -65.52
CA TRP A 159 11.83 -4.90 -64.22
C TRP A 159 11.01 -4.23 -63.12
N LEU A 160 10.76 -4.95 -62.02
CA LEU A 160 10.14 -4.39 -60.82
C LEU A 160 11.11 -4.52 -59.65
N HIS A 161 11.44 -3.40 -59.01
CA HIS A 161 12.26 -3.41 -57.82
C HIS A 161 11.43 -3.84 -56.61
N ILE A 162 11.89 -4.81 -55.81
CA ILE A 162 11.21 -5.25 -54.58
C ILE A 162 11.80 -4.53 -53.37
N GLY A 163 13.09 -4.73 -53.10
CA GLY A 163 13.80 -4.15 -51.95
C GLY A 163 14.97 -5.01 -51.49
N LYS A 164 15.57 -4.67 -50.34
CA LYS A 164 16.72 -5.42 -49.77
C LYS A 164 16.32 -6.77 -49.16
N LYS A 165 15.09 -6.87 -48.66
CA LYS A 165 14.50 -8.11 -48.16
C LYS A 165 13.43 -8.58 -49.14
N TRP A 166 13.32 -9.88 -49.32
CA TRP A 166 12.25 -10.47 -50.12
C TRP A 166 10.94 -10.43 -49.34
N ASP A 167 9.87 -10.03 -50.02
CA ASP A 167 8.53 -9.91 -49.48
C ASP A 167 7.55 -10.33 -50.59
N ASN A 168 6.87 -11.46 -50.38
CA ASN A 168 5.94 -12.04 -51.36
C ASN A 168 4.75 -11.12 -51.62
N ASP A 169 4.18 -10.51 -50.57
CA ASP A 169 2.98 -9.68 -50.69
C ASP A 169 3.30 -8.40 -51.44
N LEU A 170 4.45 -7.80 -51.16
CA LEU A 170 4.93 -6.62 -51.88
C LEU A 170 5.23 -6.92 -53.35
N ALA A 171 5.77 -8.12 -53.65
CA ALA A 171 5.98 -8.57 -55.02
C ALA A 171 4.67 -8.71 -55.79
N LEU A 172 3.68 -9.41 -55.22
CA LEU A 172 2.35 -9.59 -55.84
C LEU A 172 1.65 -8.25 -56.08
N ASN A 173 1.67 -7.35 -55.09
CA ASN A 173 1.07 -6.02 -55.19
C ASN A 173 1.68 -5.18 -56.34
N LYS A 174 3.00 -5.26 -56.53
CA LYS A 174 3.69 -4.54 -57.62
C LYS A 174 3.37 -5.12 -58.99
N ILE A 175 3.24 -6.44 -59.10
CA ILE A 175 2.84 -7.12 -60.34
C ILE A 175 1.41 -6.71 -60.73
N GLN A 176 0.48 -6.77 -59.78
CA GLN A 176 -0.91 -6.39 -60.00
C GLN A 176 -1.03 -4.92 -60.45
N LYS A 177 -0.37 -4.00 -59.75
CA LYS A 177 -0.36 -2.57 -60.15
C LYS A 177 0.15 -2.35 -61.57
N LEU A 178 1.19 -3.09 -61.99
CA LEU A 178 1.69 -2.97 -63.35
C LEU A 178 0.64 -3.41 -64.38
N TYR A 179 -0.05 -4.54 -64.14
CA TYR A 179 -1.12 -5.01 -65.02
C TYR A 179 -2.32 -4.07 -65.04
N SER A 180 -2.70 -3.49 -63.90
CA SER A 180 -3.78 -2.49 -63.82
C SER A 180 -3.46 -1.17 -64.52
N GLN A 181 -2.18 -0.89 -64.84
CA GLN A 181 -1.75 0.30 -65.58
C GLN A 181 -1.54 0.05 -67.08
N THR A 182 -1.63 -1.21 -67.53
CA THR A 182 -1.43 -1.61 -68.93
C THR A 182 -2.71 -2.11 -69.64
N ASN A 183 -3.83 -2.20 -68.91
CA ASN A 183 -5.19 -2.32 -69.42
C ASN A 183 -5.89 -0.97 -69.34
#